data_AF-A0A3N7GUP5-F1
#
_entry.id   AF-A0A3N7GUP5-F1
#
_cell.length_a   1.000
_cell.length_b   1.000
_cell.length_c   1.000
_cell.angle_alpha   90.00
_cell.angle_beta   90.00
_cell.angle_gamma   90.00
#
_symmetry.space_group_name_H-M   'P 1'
#
loop_
_entity.id
_entity.type
_entity.pdbx_description
1 polymer ?
#
loop_
_entity_poly.entity_id
_entity_poly.type
_entity_poly.pdbx_seq_one_letter_code
_entity_poly.pdbx_strand_id
1 'polypeptide(L)'
;GIREKGQLPLEAVKSEIEPIVRNRVKAKKLIAQVAEAANGATTIAQIGEKLGKAPASAENIVFANPVIPGVAQENAVVGTVFGLQPKQPSKPIRGSQGVYVVEVTGFVNPEAPGDLSAQKKQMTQAQVQRTWSRVFRALQDKADIVDNRARFF
;
A
#
# COMPACT_ATOMS: atom_id res chain seq x y z
N GLY A 1 -19.80 20.42 17.26
CA GLY A 1 -18.89 21.50 17.65
C GLY A 1 -18.19 22.03 16.42
N ILE A 2 -18.12 23.35 16.27
CA ILE A 2 -17.46 24.03 15.15
C ILE A 2 -15.96 23.67 15.20
N ARG A 3 -15.43 23.11 14.11
CA ARG A 3 -14.00 22.83 13.96
C ARG A 3 -13.39 24.02 13.22
N GLU A 4 -12.63 24.83 13.94
CA GLU A 4 -11.82 25.93 13.39
C GLU A 4 -10.96 25.45 12.22
N LYS A 5 -10.80 26.29 11.18
CA LYS A 5 -9.94 25.97 10.02
C LYS A 5 -8.48 25.94 10.50
N GLY A 6 -7.85 24.77 10.49
CA GLY A 6 -6.45 24.62 10.92
C GLY A 6 -6.10 23.19 11.32
N GLN A 7 -4.87 22.97 11.79
CA GLN A 7 -4.47 21.70 12.36
C GLN A 7 -5.06 21.57 13.76
N LEU A 8 -5.83 20.50 14.00
CA LEU A 8 -6.40 20.23 15.32
C LEU A 8 -5.28 20.10 16.37
N PRO A 9 -5.47 20.63 17.60
CA PRO A 9 -4.48 20.47 18.66
C PRO A 9 -4.30 19.00 19.01
N LEU A 10 -3.07 18.61 19.39
CA LEU A 10 -2.71 17.21 19.67
C LEU A 10 -3.71 16.53 20.62
N GLU A 11 -4.08 17.20 21.71
CA GLU A 11 -5.02 16.65 22.71
C GLU A 11 -6.41 16.34 22.13
N ALA A 12 -6.85 17.05 21.09
CA ALA A 12 -8.13 16.80 20.44
C ALA A 12 -8.12 15.58 19.51
N VAL A 13 -6.95 15.15 19.03
CA VAL A 13 -6.78 14.00 18.11
C VAL A 13 -5.98 12.85 18.73
N LYS A 14 -5.49 13.02 19.97
CA LYS A 14 -4.59 12.08 20.64
C LYS A 14 -5.15 10.68 20.71
N SER A 15 -6.41 10.54 21.14
CA SER A 15 -7.11 9.25 21.21
C SER A 15 -7.25 8.57 19.84
N GLU A 16 -7.37 9.34 18.76
CA GLU A 16 -7.47 8.83 17.39
C GLU A 16 -6.09 8.40 16.85
N ILE A 17 -5.03 9.17 17.11
CA ILE A 17 -3.69 8.91 16.55
C ILE A 17 -2.82 7.99 17.39
N GLU A 18 -3.05 7.93 18.70
CA GLU A 18 -2.27 7.12 19.63
C GLU A 18 -2.15 5.65 19.21
N PRO A 19 -3.22 4.92 18.83
CA PRO A 19 -3.09 3.54 18.37
C PRO A 19 -2.21 3.43 17.12
N ILE A 20 -2.34 4.38 16.18
CA ILE A 20 -1.54 4.44 14.95
C ILE A 20 -0.06 4.65 15.28
N VAL A 21 0.25 5.58 16.18
CA VAL A 21 1.63 5.88 16.60
C VAL A 21 2.22 4.70 17.37
N ARG A 22 1.46 4.10 18.30
CA ARG A 22 1.89 2.90 19.03
C ARG A 22 2.23 1.76 18.07
N ASN A 23 1.37 1.49 17.09
CA ASN A 23 1.64 0.48 16.07
C ASN A 23 2.88 0.81 15.24
N ARG A 24 3.09 2.09 14.91
CA ARG A 24 4.30 2.53 14.19
C ARG A 24 5.58 2.33 14.99
N VAL A 25 5.55 2.59 16.31
CA VAL A 25 6.70 2.37 17.20
C VAL A 25 6.96 0.87 17.37
N LYS A 26 5.92 0.05 17.57
CA LYS A 26 6.04 -1.42 17.61
C LYS A 26 6.67 -1.95 16.32
N ALA A 27 6.18 -1.51 15.17
CA ALA A 27 6.73 -1.89 13.88
C ALA A 27 8.21 -1.52 13.74
N LYS A 28 8.62 -0.32 14.19
CA LYS A 28 10.05 0.08 14.19
C LYS A 28 10.92 -0.88 15.01
N LYS A 29 10.46 -1.28 16.21
CA LYS A 29 11.19 -2.24 17.05
C LYS A 29 11.29 -3.60 16.39
N LEU A 30 10.18 -4.11 15.86
CA LEU A 30 10.16 -5.40 15.14
C LEU A 30 11.07 -5.37 13.90
N ILE A 31 11.08 -4.28 13.13
CA ILE A 31 11.98 -4.12 11.98
C ILE A 31 13.44 -4.21 12.42
N ALA A 32 13.82 -3.56 13.52
CA ALA A 32 15.19 -3.63 14.04
C ALA A 32 15.56 -5.05 14.47
N GLN A 33 14.67 -5.74 15.21
CA GLN A 33 14.88 -7.13 15.63
C GLN A 33 15.02 -8.09 14.45
N VAL A 34 14.17 -7.93 13.44
CA VAL A 34 14.21 -8.75 12.23
C VAL A 34 15.47 -8.45 11.41
N ALA A 35 15.88 -7.18 11.30
CA ALA A 35 17.12 -6.81 10.63
C ALA A 35 18.35 -7.42 11.33
N GLU A 36 18.36 -7.42 12.65
CA GLU A 36 19.39 -8.06 13.46
C GLU A 36 19.44 -9.58 13.24
N ALA A 37 18.28 -10.25 13.22
CA ALA A 37 18.21 -11.67 12.88
C ALA A 37 18.69 -11.95 11.45
N ALA A 38 18.38 -11.06 10.50
CA ALA A 38 18.81 -11.17 9.11
C ALA A 38 20.31 -10.98 8.91
N ASN A 39 21.03 -10.35 9.86
CA ASN A 39 22.47 -10.16 9.73
C ASN A 39 23.20 -11.52 9.66
N GLY A 40 23.92 -11.73 8.56
CA GLY A 40 24.66 -12.97 8.29
C GLY A 40 23.79 -14.19 7.95
N ALA A 41 22.46 -14.02 7.83
CA ALA A 41 21.58 -15.09 7.36
C ALA A 41 21.49 -15.04 5.82
N THR A 42 21.53 -16.20 5.18
CA THR A 42 21.40 -16.36 3.73
C THR A 42 20.05 -16.94 3.31
N THR A 43 19.30 -17.53 4.23
CA THR A 43 17.98 -18.14 3.97
C THR A 43 16.93 -17.66 4.96
N ILE A 44 15.67 -17.66 4.55
CA ILE A 44 14.55 -17.33 5.44
C ILE A 44 14.47 -18.27 6.66
N ALA A 45 14.90 -19.52 6.52
CA ALA A 45 14.91 -20.50 7.61
C ALA A 45 15.87 -20.09 8.75
N GLN A 46 17.07 -19.60 8.41
CA GLN A 46 18.04 -19.11 9.40
C GLN A 46 17.53 -17.87 10.14
N ILE A 47 16.84 -16.97 9.43
CA ILE A 47 16.19 -15.80 10.04
C ILE A 47 15.09 -16.27 11.00
N GLY A 48 14.27 -17.22 10.56
CA GLY A 48 13.23 -17.85 11.37
C GLY A 48 13.78 -18.45 12.66
N GLU A 49 14.84 -19.25 12.58
CA GLU A 49 15.49 -19.89 13.73
C GLU A 49 15.94 -18.86 14.79
N LYS A 50 16.63 -17.79 14.37
CA LYS A 50 17.03 -16.70 15.27
C LYS A 50 15.86 -15.96 15.92
N LEU A 51 14.70 -15.97 15.26
CA LEU A 51 13.46 -15.37 15.76
C LEU A 51 12.56 -16.37 16.49
N GLY A 52 12.93 -17.65 16.58
CA GLY A 52 12.10 -18.72 17.13
C GLY A 52 10.82 -18.98 16.34
N LYS A 53 10.86 -18.79 15.00
CA LYS A 53 9.71 -18.94 14.09
C LYS A 53 10.05 -19.85 12.92
N ALA A 54 9.09 -20.67 12.50
CA ALA A 54 9.20 -21.43 11.26
C ALA A 54 8.69 -20.59 10.07
N PRO A 55 9.37 -20.60 8.91
CA PRO A 55 8.83 -20.03 7.68
C PRO A 55 7.53 -20.72 7.28
N ALA A 56 6.55 -19.94 6.80
CA ALA A 56 5.32 -20.45 6.22
C ALA A 56 5.38 -20.32 4.69
N SER A 57 4.97 -21.38 3.97
CA SER A 57 4.81 -21.32 2.51
C SER A 57 3.45 -20.72 2.16
N ALA A 58 3.43 -19.90 1.11
CA ALA A 58 2.21 -19.37 0.52
C ALA A 58 2.32 -19.44 -0.99
N GLU A 59 1.29 -19.98 -1.63
CA GLU A 59 1.23 -20.19 -3.07
C GLU A 59 0.07 -19.40 -3.68
N ASN A 60 0.10 -19.21 -5.00
CA ASN A 60 -0.96 -18.54 -5.76
C ASN A 60 -1.26 -17.11 -5.28
N ILE A 61 -0.23 -16.40 -4.79
CA ILE A 61 -0.35 -14.99 -4.42
C ILE A 61 -0.41 -14.15 -5.69
N VAL A 62 -1.50 -13.39 -5.85
CA VAL A 62 -1.74 -12.53 -7.01
C VAL A 62 -1.78 -11.06 -6.61
N PHE A 63 -1.19 -10.20 -7.42
CA PHE A 63 -1.17 -8.75 -7.14
C PHE A 63 -2.57 -8.13 -7.03
N ALA A 64 -3.53 -8.65 -7.80
CA ALA A 64 -4.93 -8.20 -7.80
C ALA A 64 -5.68 -8.53 -6.50
N ASN A 65 -5.22 -9.53 -5.74
CA ASN A 65 -5.80 -9.93 -4.45
C ASN A 65 -4.68 -10.10 -3.42
N PRO A 66 -4.25 -9.00 -2.77
CA PRO A 66 -3.09 -9.00 -1.89
C PRO A 66 -3.40 -9.58 -0.50
N VAL A 67 -3.97 -10.77 -0.45
CA VAL A 67 -4.26 -11.53 0.76
C VAL A 67 -3.25 -12.66 0.89
N ILE A 68 -2.58 -12.72 2.04
CA ILE A 68 -1.70 -13.84 2.40
C ILE A 68 -2.56 -14.87 3.13
N PRO A 69 -2.70 -16.12 2.59
CA PRO A 69 -3.49 -17.17 3.22
C PRO A 69 -3.05 -17.42 4.68
N GLY A 70 -4.02 -17.56 5.58
CA GLY A 70 -3.77 -17.78 7.01
C GLY A 70 -3.26 -16.55 7.77
N VAL A 71 -3.13 -15.39 7.11
CA VAL A 71 -2.67 -14.13 7.72
C VAL A 71 -3.74 -13.05 7.61
N ALA A 72 -3.70 -12.23 6.56
CA ALA A 72 -4.57 -11.09 6.34
C ALA A 72 -4.30 -10.46 4.96
N GLN A 73 -5.05 -9.40 4.66
CA GLN A 73 -4.74 -8.52 3.54
C GLN A 73 -3.48 -7.67 3.85
N GLU A 74 -2.45 -7.82 3.03
CA GLU A 74 -1.10 -7.28 3.25
C GLU A 74 -0.52 -6.64 1.98
N ASN A 75 -1.15 -5.53 1.55
CA ASN A 75 -0.83 -4.82 0.30
C ASN A 75 0.67 -4.48 0.15
N ALA A 76 1.31 -3.99 1.21
CA ALA A 76 2.72 -3.60 1.17
C ALA A 76 3.65 -4.82 1.02
N VAL A 77 3.30 -5.94 1.67
CA VAL A 77 4.09 -7.18 1.60
C VAL A 77 3.97 -7.80 0.22
N VAL A 78 2.74 -7.97 -0.27
CA VAL A 78 2.48 -8.52 -1.61
C VAL A 78 3.10 -7.63 -2.68
N GLY A 79 2.93 -6.30 -2.59
CA GLY A 79 3.56 -5.38 -3.53
C GLY A 79 5.08 -5.47 -3.54
N THR A 80 5.71 -5.67 -2.38
CA THR A 80 7.17 -5.87 -2.29
C THR A 80 7.59 -7.18 -2.94
N VAL A 81 6.85 -8.28 -2.70
CA VAL A 81 7.13 -9.61 -3.28
C VAL A 81 7.31 -9.54 -4.80
N PHE A 82 6.42 -8.84 -5.51
CA PHE A 82 6.48 -8.70 -6.98
C PHE A 82 7.68 -7.87 -7.49
N GLY A 83 8.41 -7.18 -6.61
CA GLY A 83 9.64 -6.46 -6.93
C GLY A 83 10.93 -7.18 -6.51
N LEU A 84 10.84 -8.34 -5.86
CA LEU A 84 12.00 -9.08 -5.36
C LEU A 84 12.55 -10.07 -6.38
N GLN A 85 13.85 -10.35 -6.26
CA GLN A 85 14.48 -11.46 -6.97
C GLN A 85 14.18 -12.78 -6.24
N PRO A 86 13.93 -13.88 -6.97
CA PRO A 86 13.76 -15.20 -6.36
C PRO A 86 14.97 -15.68 -5.56
N LYS A 87 14.74 -16.55 -4.59
CA LYS A 87 15.74 -17.27 -3.76
C LYS A 87 16.62 -16.37 -2.90
N GLN A 88 16.16 -15.18 -2.58
CA GLN A 88 16.82 -14.28 -1.63
C GLN A 88 15.80 -13.75 -0.61
N PRO A 89 16.14 -13.78 0.69
CA PRO A 89 15.29 -13.17 1.71
C PRO A 89 15.24 -11.65 1.53
N SER A 90 14.05 -11.08 1.73
CA SER A 90 13.82 -9.65 1.67
C SER A 90 14.42 -8.90 2.86
N LYS A 91 14.54 -7.58 2.72
CA LYS A 91 14.61 -6.69 3.90
C LYS A 91 13.30 -6.80 4.70
N PRO A 92 13.29 -6.43 6.00
CA PRO A 92 12.06 -6.39 6.78
C PRO A 92 11.02 -5.46 6.16
N ILE A 93 9.79 -5.95 5.98
CA ILE A 93 8.68 -5.24 5.35
C ILE A 93 7.66 -4.91 6.42
N ARG A 94 7.29 -3.62 6.52
CA ARG A 94 6.18 -3.20 7.37
C ARG A 94 4.85 -3.45 6.64
N GLY A 95 4.15 -4.50 7.04
CA GLY A 95 2.77 -4.75 6.66
C GLY A 95 1.76 -3.96 7.48
N SER A 96 0.50 -4.22 7.22
CA SER A 96 -0.66 -3.66 7.90
C SER A 96 -0.87 -4.26 9.29
N GLN A 97 -0.69 -5.59 9.43
CA GLN A 97 -0.90 -6.33 10.67
C GLN A 97 0.41 -6.79 11.32
N GLY A 98 1.53 -6.71 10.61
CA GLY A 98 2.80 -7.24 11.12
C GLY A 98 4.04 -6.74 10.36
N VAL A 99 5.20 -7.22 10.78
CA VAL A 99 6.46 -7.06 10.06
C VAL A 99 6.85 -8.42 9.50
N TYR A 100 7.22 -8.45 8.22
CA TYR A 100 7.44 -9.68 7.47
C TYR A 100 8.84 -9.70 6.85
N VAL A 101 9.39 -10.90 6.71
CA VAL A 101 10.48 -11.20 5.78
C VAL A 101 9.95 -12.28 4.86
N VAL A 102 10.21 -12.12 3.57
CA VAL A 102 9.72 -13.05 2.55
C VAL A 102 10.89 -13.49 1.70
N GLU A 103 10.83 -14.71 1.20
CA GLU A 103 11.76 -15.25 0.21
C GLU A 103 10.91 -15.78 -0.94
N VAL A 104 11.14 -15.24 -2.14
CA VAL A 104 10.34 -15.62 -3.31
C VAL A 104 10.87 -16.95 -3.84
N THR A 105 10.03 -17.98 -3.83
CA THR A 105 10.38 -19.30 -4.37
C THR A 105 10.41 -19.28 -5.90
N GLY A 106 9.49 -18.55 -6.52
CA GLY A 106 9.44 -18.34 -7.97
C GLY A 106 8.21 -17.53 -8.40
N PHE A 107 8.19 -17.18 -9.68
CA PHE A 107 7.04 -16.55 -10.33
C PHE A 107 6.49 -17.44 -11.43
N VAL A 108 5.17 -17.50 -11.55
CA VAL A 108 4.49 -18.05 -12.73
C VAL A 108 4.23 -16.88 -13.67
N ASN A 109 4.99 -16.81 -14.76
CA ASN A 109 4.78 -15.76 -15.75
C ASN A 109 3.47 -16.03 -16.50
N PRO A 110 2.56 -15.04 -16.58
CA PRO A 110 1.38 -15.18 -17.42
C PRO A 110 1.80 -15.26 -18.90
N GLU A 111 0.91 -15.79 -19.72
CA GLU A 111 1.08 -15.70 -21.17
C GLU A 111 1.21 -14.24 -21.60
N ALA A 112 1.98 -14.01 -22.67
CA ALA A 112 2.12 -12.67 -23.23
C ALA A 112 0.71 -12.14 -23.55
N PRO A 113 0.38 -10.90 -23.15
CA PRO A 113 -0.92 -10.35 -23.48
C PRO A 113 -1.11 -10.37 -24.99
N GLY A 114 -2.27 -10.84 -25.44
CA GLY A 114 -2.67 -10.82 -26.84
C GLY A 114 -2.95 -9.38 -27.33
N ASP A 115 -4.01 -9.19 -28.11
CA ASP A 115 -4.35 -7.83 -28.57
C ASP A 115 -4.80 -6.92 -27.42
N LEU A 116 -3.98 -5.89 -27.15
CA LEU A 116 -4.22 -4.86 -26.13
C LEU A 116 -5.07 -3.68 -26.64
N SER A 117 -5.56 -3.70 -27.88
CA SER A 117 -6.29 -2.60 -28.51
C SER A 117 -7.52 -2.15 -27.70
N ALA A 118 -8.31 -3.11 -27.20
CA ALA A 118 -9.50 -2.84 -26.40
C ALA A 118 -9.16 -2.16 -25.07
N GLN A 119 -8.13 -2.64 -24.36
CA GLN A 119 -7.66 -2.03 -23.10
C GLN A 119 -7.11 -0.61 -23.34
N LYS A 120 -6.33 -0.40 -24.41
CA LYS A 120 -5.86 0.94 -24.80
C LYS A 120 -7.02 1.89 -25.09
N LYS A 121 -8.04 1.44 -25.81
CA LYS A 121 -9.24 2.23 -26.11
C LYS A 121 -9.99 2.61 -24.83
N GLN A 122 -10.18 1.66 -23.92
CA GLN A 122 -10.83 1.90 -22.62
C GLN A 122 -10.06 2.91 -21.78
N MET A 123 -8.73 2.77 -21.66
CA MET A 123 -7.89 3.71 -20.92
C MET A 123 -7.93 5.11 -21.52
N THR A 124 -7.87 5.21 -22.85
CA THR A 124 -7.98 6.50 -23.57
C THR A 124 -9.32 7.18 -23.32
N GLN A 125 -10.42 6.43 -23.40
CA GLN A 125 -11.76 6.97 -23.13
C GLN A 125 -11.90 7.47 -21.68
N ALA A 126 -11.40 6.69 -20.71
CA ALA A 126 -11.39 7.11 -19.30
C ALA A 126 -10.56 8.38 -19.08
N GLN A 127 -9.44 8.52 -19.78
CA GLN A 127 -8.60 9.72 -19.70
C GLN A 127 -9.31 10.95 -20.29
N VAL A 128 -9.94 10.81 -21.46
CA VAL A 128 -10.70 11.90 -22.11
C VAL A 128 -11.82 12.42 -21.20
N GLN A 129 -12.59 11.53 -20.56
CA GLN A 129 -13.66 11.93 -19.65
C GLN A 129 -13.13 12.73 -18.44
N ARG A 130 -11.97 12.35 -17.88
CA ARG A 130 -11.33 13.08 -16.78
C ARG A 130 -10.78 14.44 -17.22
N THR A 131 -10.29 14.55 -18.45
CA THR A 131 -9.80 15.83 -18.99
C THR A 131 -10.95 16.84 -19.08
N TRP A 132 -12.14 16.41 -19.50
CA TRP A 132 -13.28 17.33 -19.61
C TRP A 132 -13.68 17.98 -18.28
N SER A 133 -13.75 17.20 -17.20
CA SER A 133 -14.08 17.74 -15.87
C SER A 133 -13.01 18.71 -15.34
N ARG A 134 -11.74 18.50 -15.68
CA ARG A 134 -10.64 19.41 -15.33
C ARG A 134 -10.69 20.70 -16.15
N VAL A 135 -10.93 20.59 -17.46
CA VAL A 135 -11.08 21.76 -18.35
C VAL A 135 -12.26 22.61 -17.91
N PHE A 136 -13.41 21.98 -17.62
CA PHE A 136 -14.59 22.70 -17.14
C PHE A 136 -14.32 23.45 -15.83
N ARG A 137 -13.71 22.80 -14.83
CA ARG A 137 -13.31 23.48 -13.58
C ARG A 137 -12.33 24.63 -13.82
N ALA A 138 -11.32 24.42 -14.67
CA ALA A 138 -10.35 25.47 -14.99
C ALA A 138 -10.98 26.66 -15.72
N LEU A 139 -11.97 26.43 -16.58
CA LEU A 139 -12.75 27.49 -17.22
C LEU A 139 -13.66 28.20 -16.20
N GLN A 140 -14.28 27.46 -15.30
CA GLN A 140 -15.12 28.01 -14.23
C GLN A 140 -14.31 28.90 -13.27
N ASP A 141 -13.11 28.46 -12.87
CA ASP A 141 -12.22 29.21 -11.97
C ASP A 141 -11.66 30.49 -12.64
N LYS A 142 -11.57 30.51 -13.97
CA LYS A 142 -11.12 31.69 -14.74
C LYS A 142 -12.26 32.62 -15.16
N ALA A 143 -13.49 32.15 -15.13
CA ALA A 143 -14.65 32.96 -15.47
C ALA A 143 -15.04 33.84 -14.29
N ASP A 144 -15.41 35.09 -14.58
CA ASP A 144 -15.95 35.98 -13.56
C ASP A 144 -17.43 35.65 -13.33
N ILE A 145 -17.68 34.69 -12.42
CA ILE A 145 -19.03 34.15 -12.17
C ILE A 145 -19.66 34.85 -10.98
N VAL A 146 -20.71 35.63 -11.25
CA VAL A 146 -21.58 36.22 -10.22
C VAL A 146 -22.65 35.21 -9.81
N ASP A 147 -22.49 34.61 -8.63
CA ASP A 147 -23.45 33.65 -8.07
C ASP A 147 -24.66 34.36 -7.43
N ASN A 148 -25.79 34.35 -8.12
CA ASN A 148 -27.05 34.95 -7.63
C ASN A 148 -27.97 33.95 -6.91
N ARG A 149 -27.51 32.73 -6.59
CA ARG A 149 -28.38 31.69 -6.00
C ARG A 149 -28.92 32.06 -4.62
N ALA A 150 -28.18 32.86 -3.85
CA ALA A 150 -28.62 33.37 -2.55
C ALA A 150 -29.72 34.45 -2.63
N ARG A 151 -30.10 34.91 -3.84
CA ARG A 151 -31.19 35.88 -4.02
C ARG A 151 -32.56 35.23 -4.22
N PHE A 152 -32.61 33.91 -4.29
CA PHE A 152 -33.82 33.13 -4.56
C PHE A 152 -34.24 32.18 -3.41
N PHE A 153 -33.47 32.11 -2.32
CA PHE A 153 -33.79 31.33 -1.11
C PHE A 153 -33.65 32.17 0.15
#